data_AF-A0AAD4RVF8-F1
#
_entry.id   AF-A0AAD4RVF8-F1
#
_cell.length_a   1.000
_cell.length_b   1.000
_cell.length_c   1.000
_cell.angle_alpha   90.00
_cell.angle_beta   90.00
_cell.angle_gamma   90.00
#
_symmetry.space_group_name_H-M   'P 1'
#
loop_
_entity.id
_entity.type
_entity.pdbx_description
1 polymer ?
#
loop_
_entity_poly.entity_id
_entity_poly.type
_entity_poly.pdbx_seq_one_letter_code
_entity_poly.pdbx_strand_id
1 'polypeptide(L)'
;METSSSIELEDGWGILQTGITKLINLIEGVPESPMDADFWRKLYTAVHTKGQPAPRDNSKQLYERYKGVFNDYLSSKVSAAIEENHDDVSMLQEFVNKWANHKVMVIKFSPYFNILDRLVKYQVQQPNKIFRKQKRKVSIKGCTRGKGGPKNLKCRYRGIRQRKWGKWASEIRQPNTLRLWLGTFETAIQASQAYDDASRRMYGEHAFLNFPDVKQLAKSVSEVGRRAEESKIGVLKREPLECDTGVSCFREVVYEKMKVKVRDAVIALINREREGNEIDRGLVKNVLEVFVEIGNENLDYYVNDFETAFLIDMVDYYTRITAVDCLQMEKDRVSHYLHFSTEEKLLKQVHGRLLPENAQQDLGKEMQCKA
;
A
#
# COMPACT_ATOMS: atom_id res chain seq x y z
N MET A 1 -12.08 35.90 9.11
CA MET A 1 -10.82 35.37 8.55
C MET A 1 -10.83 33.83 8.49
N GLU A 2 -11.92 33.22 8.01
CA GLU A 2 -12.06 31.74 7.90
C GLU A 2 -12.09 31.25 6.44
N THR A 3 -12.17 32.16 5.47
CA THR A 3 -12.42 31.82 4.05
C THR A 3 -11.16 31.41 3.28
N SER A 4 -9.99 32.01 3.53
CA SER A 4 -8.75 31.64 2.80
C SER A 4 -8.26 30.22 3.08
N SER A 5 -8.53 29.68 4.28
CA SER A 5 -8.09 28.33 4.67
C SER A 5 -8.92 27.22 4.00
N SER A 6 -10.17 27.49 3.63
CA SER A 6 -11.05 26.52 2.98
C SER A 6 -10.76 26.43 1.49
N ILE A 7 -10.45 27.56 0.86
CA ILE A 7 -10.14 27.68 -0.57
C ILE A 7 -8.82 26.95 -0.90
N GLU A 8 -7.79 27.09 -0.05
CA GLU A 8 -6.50 26.42 -0.26
C GLU A 8 -6.54 24.89 -0.09
N LEU A 9 -7.45 24.37 0.74
CA LEU A 9 -7.69 22.92 0.88
C LEU A 9 -8.43 22.36 -0.35
N GLU A 10 -9.43 23.08 -0.86
CA GLU A 10 -10.14 22.72 -2.09
C GLU A 10 -9.21 22.65 -3.30
N ASP A 11 -8.28 23.59 -3.45
CA ASP A 11 -7.36 23.59 -4.59
C ASP A 11 -6.43 22.36 -4.61
N GLY A 12 -5.98 21.90 -3.43
CA GLY A 12 -5.13 20.70 -3.34
C GLY A 12 -5.91 19.41 -3.55
N TRP A 13 -7.13 19.38 -3.02
CA TRP A 13 -8.10 18.30 -3.22
C TRP A 13 -8.49 18.17 -4.70
N GLY A 14 -8.82 19.28 -5.37
CA GLY A 14 -9.23 19.29 -6.76
C GLY A 14 -8.19 18.67 -7.71
N ILE A 15 -6.90 18.89 -7.45
CA ILE A 15 -5.81 18.27 -8.23
C ILE A 15 -5.75 16.76 -7.99
N LEU A 16 -5.91 16.31 -6.74
CA LEU A 16 -5.90 14.89 -6.36
C LEU A 16 -7.11 14.15 -6.90
N GLN A 17 -8.30 14.71 -6.74
CA GLN A 17 -9.54 14.18 -7.30
C GLN A 17 -9.45 14.10 -8.83
N THR A 18 -8.98 15.16 -9.49
CA THR A 18 -8.77 15.14 -10.95
C THR A 18 -7.81 14.03 -11.35
N GLY A 19 -6.72 13.83 -10.60
CA GLY A 19 -5.76 12.75 -10.88
C GLY A 19 -6.37 11.36 -10.74
N ILE A 20 -7.16 11.13 -9.68
CA ILE A 20 -7.83 9.85 -9.46
C ILE A 20 -8.85 9.60 -10.57
N THR A 21 -9.69 10.59 -10.90
CA THR A 21 -10.68 10.47 -11.98
C THR A 21 -10.02 10.18 -13.32
N LYS A 22 -8.92 10.86 -13.65
CA LYS A 22 -8.17 10.57 -14.88
C LYS A 22 -7.62 9.15 -14.90
N LEU A 23 -7.08 8.67 -13.78
CA LEU A 23 -6.62 7.29 -13.71
C LEU A 23 -7.77 6.29 -13.87
N ILE A 24 -8.91 6.55 -13.22
CA ILE A 24 -10.12 5.72 -13.37
C ILE A 24 -10.58 5.69 -14.84
N ASN A 25 -10.60 6.83 -15.52
CA ASN A 25 -10.96 6.87 -16.94
C ASN A 25 -9.99 6.03 -17.78
N LEU A 26 -8.68 6.14 -17.53
CA LEU A 26 -7.66 5.37 -18.25
C LEU A 26 -7.78 3.86 -18.03
N ILE A 27 -8.02 3.39 -16.79
CA ILE A 27 -8.16 1.96 -16.50
C ILE A 27 -9.50 1.38 -16.99
N GLU A 28 -10.55 2.21 -17.08
CA GLU A 28 -11.85 1.81 -17.65
C GLU A 28 -11.90 1.99 -19.18
N GLY A 29 -10.79 2.37 -19.82
CA GLY A 29 -10.71 2.54 -21.28
C GLY A 29 -11.49 3.74 -21.83
N VAL A 30 -11.90 4.68 -20.98
CA VAL A 30 -12.53 5.94 -21.39
C VAL A 30 -11.46 6.86 -21.98
N PRO A 31 -11.70 7.50 -23.15
CA PRO A 31 -10.74 8.43 -23.75
C PRO A 31 -10.34 9.55 -22.78
N GLU A 32 -9.06 9.57 -22.40
CA GLU A 32 -8.53 10.51 -21.40
C GLU A 32 -7.11 10.95 -21.78
N SER A 33 -6.75 12.17 -21.41
CA SER A 33 -5.42 12.71 -21.66
C SER A 33 -4.37 12.00 -20.78
N PRO A 34 -3.20 11.63 -21.33
CA PRO A 34 -2.14 10.98 -20.55
C PRO A 34 -1.73 11.81 -19.34
N MET A 35 -1.57 11.17 -18.18
CA MET A 35 -0.97 11.83 -17.01
C MET A 35 0.54 11.98 -17.23
N ASP A 36 0.94 13.14 -17.75
CA ASP A 36 2.32 13.49 -18.01
C ASP A 36 3.14 13.68 -16.72
N ALA A 37 4.47 13.75 -16.85
CA ALA A 37 5.37 13.92 -15.73
C ALA A 37 5.18 15.26 -14.98
N ASP A 38 4.57 16.26 -15.62
CA ASP A 38 4.29 17.57 -15.01
C ASP A 38 3.06 17.49 -14.10
N PHE A 39 2.04 16.74 -14.50
CA PHE A 39 0.85 16.45 -13.71
C PHE A 39 1.21 15.71 -12.43
N TRP A 40 1.99 14.63 -12.52
CA TRP A 40 2.45 13.87 -11.35
C TRP A 40 3.29 14.74 -10.39
N ARG A 41 4.12 15.64 -10.93
CA ARG A 41 4.93 16.59 -10.15
C ARG A 41 4.06 17.63 -9.44
N LYS A 42 3.05 18.19 -10.11
CA LYS A 42 2.07 19.11 -9.52
C LYS A 42 1.29 18.44 -8.41
N LEU A 43 0.85 17.20 -8.63
CA LEU A 43 0.15 16.40 -7.64
C LEU A 43 1.00 16.14 -6.39
N TYR A 44 2.27 15.73 -6.59
CA TYR A 44 3.22 15.51 -5.49
C TYR A 44 3.50 16.78 -4.70
N THR A 45 3.72 17.89 -5.42
CA THR A 45 3.97 19.20 -4.81
C THR A 45 2.77 19.68 -4.02
N ALA A 46 1.54 19.46 -4.49
CA ALA A 46 0.32 19.84 -3.79
C ALA A 46 0.19 19.10 -2.45
N VAL A 47 0.37 17.77 -2.44
CA VAL A 47 0.29 16.95 -1.22
C VAL A 47 1.42 17.28 -0.24
N HIS A 48 2.65 17.47 -0.73
CA HIS A 48 3.81 17.75 0.12
C HIS A 48 3.84 19.18 0.68
N THR A 49 3.48 20.18 -0.14
CA THR A 49 3.49 21.60 0.28
C THR A 49 2.34 21.89 1.24
N LYS A 50 1.17 21.27 1.03
CA LYS A 50 -0.03 21.47 1.85
C LYS A 50 -0.16 20.49 3.02
N GLY A 51 0.61 19.40 3.03
CA GLY A 51 0.75 18.46 4.15
C GLY A 51 1.76 18.88 5.22
N GLN A 52 2.37 20.07 5.11
CA GLN A 52 3.23 20.61 6.17
C GLN A 52 2.39 20.95 7.42
N PRO A 53 2.92 20.73 8.64
CA PRO A 53 2.20 20.98 9.88
C PRO A 53 1.96 22.48 10.07
N ALA A 54 0.83 22.98 9.58
CA ALA A 54 0.23 24.24 9.96
C ALA A 54 -0.69 24.01 11.18
N PRO A 55 -1.07 25.06 11.94
CA PRO A 55 -1.75 24.92 13.24
C PRO A 55 -3.13 24.23 13.21
N ARG A 56 -3.65 23.89 12.03
CA ARG A 56 -4.89 23.16 11.79
C ARG A 56 -4.58 22.10 10.73
N ASP A 57 -4.41 20.87 11.19
CA ASP A 57 -3.91 19.76 10.40
C ASP A 57 -5.07 19.05 9.67
N ASN A 58 -5.11 19.19 8.34
CA ASN A 58 -6.17 18.65 7.47
C ASN A 58 -5.86 17.24 6.93
N SER A 59 -4.75 16.63 7.34
CA SER A 59 -4.28 15.32 6.82
C SER A 59 -5.30 14.20 6.99
N LYS A 60 -5.97 14.12 8.15
CA LYS A 60 -7.04 13.14 8.41
C LYS A 60 -8.25 13.35 7.47
N GLN A 61 -8.70 14.59 7.28
CA GLN A 61 -9.82 14.87 6.38
C GLN A 61 -9.48 14.55 4.92
N LEU A 62 -8.23 14.81 4.52
CA LEU A 62 -7.75 14.49 3.17
C LEU A 62 -7.68 12.98 2.95
N TYR A 63 -7.24 12.21 3.97
CA TYR A 63 -7.24 10.76 3.95
C TYR A 63 -8.65 10.17 3.80
N GLU A 64 -9.62 10.64 4.61
CA GLU A 64 -11.01 10.18 4.53
C GLU A 64 -11.67 10.51 3.18
N ARG A 65 -11.46 11.73 2.65
CA ARG A 65 -11.99 12.10 1.33
C ARG A 65 -11.38 11.26 0.21
N TYR A 66 -10.09 10.98 0.30
CA TYR A 66 -9.40 10.15 -0.66
C TYR A 66 -9.91 8.70 -0.62
N LYS A 67 -10.04 8.11 0.59
CA LYS A 67 -10.67 6.80 0.80
C LYS A 67 -12.10 6.78 0.23
N GLY A 68 -12.84 7.87 0.42
CA GLY A 68 -14.17 8.08 -0.14
C GLY A 68 -14.22 7.92 -1.67
N VAL A 69 -13.32 8.55 -2.42
CA VAL A 69 -13.32 8.43 -3.90
C VAL A 69 -13.02 7.01 -4.37
N PHE A 70 -12.13 6.30 -3.69
CA PHE A 70 -11.88 4.89 -3.96
C PHE A 70 -13.15 4.06 -3.71
N ASN A 71 -13.78 4.27 -2.56
CA ASN A 71 -15.01 3.56 -2.19
C ASN A 71 -16.18 3.88 -3.14
N ASP A 72 -16.30 5.11 -3.61
CA ASP A 72 -17.33 5.52 -4.58
C ASP A 72 -17.12 4.84 -5.93
N TYR A 73 -15.88 4.82 -6.43
CA TYR A 73 -15.52 4.08 -7.65
C TYR A 73 -15.80 2.57 -7.49
N LEU A 74 -15.33 1.99 -6.39
CA LEU A 74 -15.49 0.56 -6.10
C LEU A 74 -16.97 0.18 -5.97
N SER A 75 -17.77 1.02 -5.30
CA SER A 75 -19.20 0.74 -5.11
C SER A 75 -20.01 0.94 -6.38
N SER A 76 -19.76 2.02 -7.13
CA SER A 76 -20.61 2.41 -8.25
C SER A 76 -20.23 1.76 -9.58
N LYS A 77 -18.94 1.45 -9.79
CA LYS A 77 -18.44 0.92 -11.06
C LYS A 77 -17.99 -0.53 -10.94
N VAL A 78 -17.24 -0.87 -9.89
CA VAL A 78 -16.68 -2.22 -9.76
C VAL A 78 -17.74 -3.21 -9.27
N SER A 79 -18.40 -2.94 -8.14
CA SER A 79 -19.44 -3.83 -7.62
C SER A 79 -20.60 -4.00 -8.60
N ALA A 80 -21.08 -2.92 -9.21
CA ALA A 80 -22.17 -2.97 -10.18
C ALA A 80 -21.81 -3.83 -11.40
N ALA A 81 -20.63 -3.63 -11.99
CA ALA A 81 -20.20 -4.40 -13.17
C ALA A 81 -20.05 -5.90 -12.87
N ILE A 82 -19.61 -6.27 -11.66
CA ILE A 82 -19.47 -7.67 -11.27
C ILE A 82 -20.85 -8.31 -11.03
N GLU A 83 -21.78 -7.59 -10.39
CA GLU A 83 -23.12 -8.08 -10.06
C GLU A 83 -24.08 -8.17 -11.26
N GLU A 84 -23.86 -7.35 -12.30
CA GLU A 84 -24.67 -7.37 -13.53
C GLU A 84 -24.41 -8.63 -14.38
N ASN A 85 -23.32 -9.36 -14.16
CA ASN A 85 -23.02 -10.57 -14.91
C ASN A 85 -23.99 -11.71 -14.57
N HIS A 86 -24.52 -12.35 -15.61
CA HIS A 86 -25.50 -13.42 -15.48
C HIS A 86 -24.90 -14.82 -15.35
N ASP A 87 -23.63 -14.99 -15.73
CA ASP A 87 -22.93 -16.28 -15.67
C ASP A 87 -21.67 -16.21 -14.78
N ASP A 88 -21.35 -17.35 -14.16
CA ASP A 88 -20.24 -17.47 -13.22
C ASP A 88 -18.88 -17.14 -13.84
N VAL A 89 -18.64 -17.52 -15.11
CA VAL A 89 -17.33 -17.36 -15.75
C VAL A 89 -17.06 -15.88 -16.05
N SER A 90 -18.02 -15.18 -16.65
CA SER A 90 -17.92 -13.74 -16.92
C SER A 90 -17.80 -12.94 -15.62
N MET A 91 -18.55 -13.33 -14.57
CA MET A 91 -18.43 -12.71 -13.24
C MET A 91 -17.02 -12.86 -12.66
N LEU A 92 -16.42 -14.05 -12.77
CA LEU A 92 -15.05 -14.30 -12.32
C LEU A 92 -14.00 -13.54 -13.15
N GLN A 93 -14.18 -13.47 -14.48
CA GLN A 93 -13.30 -12.70 -15.36
C GLN A 93 -13.33 -11.21 -15.01
N GLU A 94 -14.53 -10.66 -14.80
CA GLU A 94 -14.68 -9.24 -14.43
C GLU A 94 -14.11 -8.99 -13.03
N PHE A 95 -14.32 -9.89 -12.08
CA PHE A 95 -13.73 -9.79 -10.74
C PHE A 95 -12.20 -9.70 -10.78
N VAL A 96 -11.55 -10.59 -11.55
CA VAL A 96 -10.09 -10.58 -11.74
C VAL A 96 -9.62 -9.31 -12.46
N ASN A 97 -10.32 -8.90 -13.51
CA ASN A 97 -10.00 -7.69 -14.27
C ASN A 97 -10.09 -6.43 -13.40
N LYS A 98 -11.17 -6.28 -12.62
CA LYS A 98 -11.35 -5.14 -11.71
C LYS A 98 -10.32 -5.14 -10.58
N TRP A 99 -9.93 -6.31 -10.07
CA TRP A 99 -8.82 -6.39 -9.11
C TRP A 99 -7.48 -5.95 -9.73
N ALA A 100 -7.17 -6.37 -10.96
CA ALA A 100 -5.96 -5.94 -11.66
C ALA A 100 -5.92 -4.41 -11.89
N ASN A 101 -7.05 -3.82 -12.31
CA ASN A 101 -7.21 -2.38 -12.45
C ASN A 101 -7.03 -1.65 -11.11
N HIS A 102 -7.61 -2.20 -10.04
CA HIS A 102 -7.45 -1.66 -8.70
C HIS A 102 -6.00 -1.69 -8.23
N LYS A 103 -5.24 -2.76 -8.50
CA LYS A 103 -3.81 -2.82 -8.20
C LYS A 103 -3.04 -1.69 -8.89
N VAL A 104 -3.37 -1.36 -10.14
CA VAL A 104 -2.78 -0.21 -10.84
C VAL A 104 -3.09 1.10 -10.09
N MET A 105 -4.33 1.28 -9.65
CA MET A 105 -4.69 2.46 -8.84
C MET A 105 -3.89 2.54 -7.54
N VAL A 106 -3.80 1.44 -6.79
CA VAL A 106 -3.05 1.39 -5.52
C VAL A 106 -1.57 1.68 -5.76
N ILE A 107 -0.95 1.09 -6.79
CA ILE A 107 0.46 1.31 -7.11
C ILE A 107 0.72 2.77 -7.47
N LYS A 108 -0.10 3.36 -8.35
CA LYS A 108 0.12 4.74 -8.81
C LYS A 108 -0.09 5.76 -7.70
N PHE A 109 -0.97 5.48 -6.75
CA PHE A 109 -1.29 6.41 -5.68
C PHE A 109 -0.63 6.11 -4.33
N SER A 110 -0.01 4.94 -4.15
CA SER A 110 0.72 4.54 -2.94
C SER A 110 1.70 5.61 -2.43
N PRO A 111 2.51 6.30 -3.27
CA PRO A 111 3.43 7.34 -2.78
C PRO A 111 2.74 8.48 -2.03
N TYR A 112 1.51 8.83 -2.43
CA TYR A 112 0.71 9.88 -1.79
C TYR A 112 0.11 9.40 -0.49
N PHE A 113 -0.42 8.17 -0.48
CA PHE A 113 -0.91 7.53 0.74
C PHE A 113 0.19 7.39 1.77
N ASN A 114 1.37 6.90 1.41
CA ASN A 114 2.48 6.73 2.33
C ASN A 114 2.88 8.06 3.00
N ILE A 115 2.73 9.19 2.30
CA ILE A 115 2.91 10.53 2.87
C ILE A 115 1.78 10.87 3.84
N LEU A 116 0.51 10.71 3.44
CA LEU A 116 -0.65 10.99 4.29
C LEU A 116 -0.69 10.09 5.54
N ASP A 117 -0.45 8.79 5.37
CA ASP A 117 -0.33 7.80 6.44
C ASP A 117 0.75 8.17 7.43
N ARG A 118 1.92 8.57 6.94
CA ARG A 118 3.01 9.02 7.79
C ARG A 118 2.58 10.25 8.60
N LEU A 119 1.93 11.23 7.98
CA LEU A 119 1.42 12.43 8.65
C LEU A 119 0.35 12.10 9.70
N VAL A 120 -0.61 11.23 9.38
CA VAL A 120 -1.69 10.81 10.30
C VAL A 120 -1.15 9.95 11.45
N LYS A 121 -0.24 8.99 11.18
CA LYS A 121 0.41 8.16 12.21
C LYS A 121 1.23 9.01 13.19
N TYR A 122 1.89 10.07 12.71
CA TYR A 122 2.56 11.05 13.58
C TYR A 122 1.60 11.77 14.55
N GLN A 123 0.31 11.91 14.20
CA GLN A 123 -0.71 12.46 15.09
C GLN A 123 -1.26 11.43 16.09
N VAL A 124 -1.56 10.21 15.61
CA VAL A 124 -2.19 9.15 16.43
C VAL A 124 -1.24 8.63 17.51
N GLN A 125 0.08 8.75 17.33
CA GLN A 125 1.07 8.47 18.39
C GLN A 125 1.08 9.49 19.54
N GLN A 126 0.21 10.50 19.53
CA GLN A 126 -0.03 11.38 20.68
C GLN A 126 -1.46 11.30 21.26
N PRO A 127 -1.95 10.14 21.74
CA PRO A 127 -3.09 10.10 22.63
C PRO A 127 -2.55 10.11 24.06
N ASN A 128 -2.51 11.28 24.71
CA ASN A 128 -2.39 11.40 26.17
C ASN A 128 -1.37 10.48 26.86
N LYS A 129 -0.12 10.45 26.39
CA LYS A 129 1.00 10.21 27.32
C LYS A 129 1.66 11.55 27.58
N ILE A 130 1.50 11.98 28.82
CA ILE A 130 2.46 12.82 29.56
C ILE A 130 3.82 12.13 29.39
N PHE A 131 4.51 12.37 28.27
CA PHE A 131 5.86 11.87 28.08
C PHE A 131 6.72 12.68 29.03
N ARG A 132 6.97 12.07 30.20
CA ARG A 132 8.14 12.33 31.03
C ARG A 132 9.32 12.47 30.07
N LYS A 133 9.72 13.73 29.90
CA LYS A 133 10.81 14.14 29.03
C LYS A 133 12.06 13.35 29.38
N GLN A 134 12.42 12.34 28.59
CA GLN A 134 13.83 11.99 28.46
C GLN A 134 14.47 13.04 27.55
N LYS A 135 14.74 14.18 28.20
CA LYS A 135 15.53 15.29 27.69
C LYS A 135 16.91 14.76 27.26
N ARG A 136 17.09 14.41 25.99
CA ARG A 136 18.28 14.94 25.31
C ARG A 136 17.95 16.40 25.02
N LYS A 137 18.28 17.28 25.98
CA LYS A 137 18.14 18.74 25.87
C LYS A 137 18.99 19.23 24.69
N VAL A 138 18.52 19.05 23.46
CA VAL A 138 18.93 19.94 22.38
C VAL A 138 18.03 21.14 22.52
N SER A 139 18.58 22.18 23.14
CA SER A 139 17.93 23.45 23.38
C SER A 139 17.43 24.02 22.05
N ILE A 140 16.14 23.86 21.74
CA ILE A 140 15.36 24.82 20.93
C ILE A 140 15.23 26.10 21.77
N LYS A 141 16.36 26.71 22.15
CA LYS A 141 16.37 28.13 22.46
C LYS A 141 16.41 28.82 21.11
N GLY A 142 15.25 28.83 20.44
CA GLY A 142 14.90 29.95 19.60
C GLY A 142 15.08 31.23 20.43
N CYS A 143 15.50 32.30 19.76
CA CYS A 143 15.79 33.58 20.37
C CYS A 143 14.78 33.90 21.48
N THR A 144 15.27 34.01 22.72
CA THR A 144 14.47 34.50 23.84
C THR A 144 13.75 35.78 23.39
N ARG A 145 12.43 35.87 23.63
CA ARG A 145 11.64 37.10 23.40
C ARG A 145 12.48 38.31 23.82
N GLY A 146 12.79 39.20 22.86
CA GLY A 146 13.55 40.44 23.11
C GLY A 146 15.04 40.44 22.73
N LYS A 147 15.65 39.34 22.25
CA LYS A 147 17.06 39.34 21.79
C LYS A 147 17.18 39.02 20.29
N GLY A 148 17.34 40.06 19.47
CA GLY A 148 17.71 39.97 18.04
C GLY A 148 16.88 40.87 17.13
N GLY A 149 16.95 40.64 15.81
CA GLY A 149 16.17 41.37 14.80
C GLY A 149 14.67 41.05 14.80
N PRO A 150 13.84 41.89 14.17
CA PRO A 150 12.37 41.82 14.24
C PRO A 150 11.77 40.55 13.61
N LYS A 151 12.47 39.90 12.68
CA LYS A 151 11.97 38.71 11.96
C LYS A 151 12.26 37.39 12.70
N ASN A 152 12.93 37.42 13.86
CA ASN A 152 13.22 36.22 14.66
C ASN A 152 11.99 35.42 15.07
N LEU A 153 10.90 36.10 15.41
CA LEU A 153 9.65 35.45 15.83
C LEU A 153 9.04 34.58 14.72
N LYS A 154 9.35 34.88 13.44
CA LYS A 154 8.87 34.14 12.28
C LYS A 154 9.86 33.09 11.77
N CYS A 155 11.05 32.98 12.37
CA CYS A 155 12.08 32.05 11.94
C CYS A 155 11.79 30.64 12.45
N ARG A 156 11.55 29.70 11.53
CA ARG A 156 11.26 28.29 11.85
C ARG A 156 12.49 27.37 11.77
N TYR A 157 13.63 27.89 11.35
CA TYR A 157 14.82 27.11 11.08
C TYR A 157 15.71 26.94 12.31
N ARG A 158 16.26 25.74 12.47
CA ARG A 158 17.10 25.35 13.60
C ARG A 158 18.49 25.98 13.49
N GLY A 159 18.98 26.52 14.60
CA GLY A 159 20.31 27.16 14.69
C GLY A 159 20.38 28.54 14.04
N ILE A 160 19.25 29.09 13.60
CA ILE A 160 19.19 30.35 12.84
C ILE A 160 18.61 31.48 13.69
N ARG A 161 19.25 32.65 13.66
CA ARG A 161 18.75 33.87 14.30
C ARG A 161 19.03 35.12 13.47
N GLN A 162 18.15 36.09 13.54
CA GLN A 162 18.37 37.43 12.99
C GLN A 162 19.07 38.32 14.01
N ARG A 163 20.09 39.05 13.58
CA ARG A 163 20.73 40.11 14.37
C ARG A 163 19.94 41.41 14.28
N LYS A 164 20.20 42.35 15.21
CA LYS A 164 19.49 43.65 15.28
C LYS A 164 19.62 44.45 13.97
N TRP A 165 20.74 44.28 13.27
CA TRP A 165 21.05 44.92 11.98
C TRP A 165 20.50 44.15 10.75
N GLY A 166 19.62 43.16 10.96
CA GLY A 166 18.80 42.59 9.88
C GLY A 166 19.35 41.34 9.19
N LYS A 167 20.65 41.05 9.25
CA LYS A 167 21.19 39.78 8.71
C LYS A 167 20.93 38.59 9.62
N TRP A 168 20.93 37.42 9.02
CA TRP A 168 20.73 36.12 9.64
C TRP A 168 22.05 35.50 10.02
N ALA A 169 22.04 34.69 11.06
CA ALA A 169 23.20 34.11 11.71
C ALA A 169 22.97 32.62 11.85
N SER A 170 23.94 31.80 11.46
CA SER A 170 23.87 30.34 11.58
C SER A 170 24.92 29.85 12.57
N GLU A 171 24.50 29.03 13.53
CA GLU A 171 25.38 28.41 14.52
C GLU A 171 24.96 26.95 14.79
N ILE A 172 25.93 26.04 14.90
CA ILE A 172 25.71 24.63 15.26
C ILE A 172 26.41 24.29 16.58
N ARG A 173 25.84 23.33 17.33
CA ARG A 173 26.37 22.88 18.62
C ARG A 173 26.33 21.37 18.70
N GLN A 174 27.41 20.78 19.22
CA GLN A 174 27.39 19.39 19.68
C GLN A 174 27.24 19.36 21.21
N PRO A 175 26.81 18.23 21.79
CA PRO A 175 26.89 18.03 23.24
C PRO A 175 28.34 18.20 23.70
N ASN A 176 28.58 19.07 24.69
CA ASN A 176 29.88 19.31 25.34
C ASN A 176 30.96 20.05 24.51
N THR A 177 30.61 20.65 23.36
CA THR A 177 31.56 21.47 22.58
C THR A 177 31.16 22.95 22.51
N LEU A 178 32.15 23.80 22.18
CA LEU A 178 31.93 25.23 21.94
C LEU A 178 31.01 25.44 20.73
N ARG A 179 30.27 26.56 20.73
CA ARG A 179 29.35 26.89 19.63
C ARG A 179 30.17 27.18 18.38
N LEU A 180 29.91 26.45 17.30
CA LEU A 180 30.55 26.72 16.02
C LEU A 180 29.72 27.75 15.25
N TRP A 181 30.35 28.88 14.96
CA TRP A 181 29.77 29.94 14.14
C TRP A 181 29.94 29.61 12.66
N LEU A 182 28.84 29.51 11.92
CA LEU A 182 28.84 29.09 10.51
C LEU A 182 28.77 30.28 9.54
N GLY A 183 28.41 31.47 10.02
CA GLY A 183 28.41 32.71 9.24
C GLY A 183 27.20 33.60 9.47
N THR A 184 27.24 34.78 8.82
CA THR A 184 26.07 35.65 8.64
C THR A 184 25.63 35.68 7.18
N PHE A 185 24.32 35.65 6.96
CA PHE A 185 23.68 35.51 5.65
C PHE A 185 22.57 36.54 5.49
N GLU A 186 22.18 36.80 4.25
CA GLU A 186 21.16 37.79 3.94
C GLU A 186 19.74 37.27 4.20
N THR A 187 19.54 35.97 4.03
CA THR A 187 18.26 35.30 4.20
C THR A 187 18.34 34.20 5.26
N ALA A 188 17.19 33.89 5.88
CA ALA A 188 17.09 32.78 6.83
C ALA A 188 17.34 31.42 6.13
N ILE A 189 16.97 31.32 4.85
CA ILE A 189 17.14 30.11 4.03
C ILE A 189 18.62 29.81 3.81
N GLN A 190 19.41 30.79 3.36
CA GLN A 190 20.86 30.63 3.18
C GLN A 190 21.56 30.24 4.49
N ALA A 191 21.16 30.87 5.60
CA ALA A 191 21.69 30.52 6.91
C ALA A 191 21.36 29.06 7.30
N SER A 192 20.16 28.59 6.93
CA SER A 192 19.69 27.22 7.18
C SER A 192 20.40 26.18 6.31
N GLN A 193 20.69 26.52 5.05
CA GLN A 193 21.48 25.66 4.16
C GLN A 193 22.90 25.48 4.69
N ALA A 194 23.53 26.56 5.16
CA ALA A 194 24.83 26.48 5.82
C ALA A 194 24.79 25.63 7.11
N TYR A 195 23.68 25.68 7.86
CA TYR A 195 23.46 24.82 9.03
C TYR A 195 23.38 23.34 8.63
N ASP A 196 22.66 23.04 7.57
CA ASP A 196 22.46 21.68 7.08
C ASP A 196 23.72 21.06 6.52
N ASP A 197 24.51 21.82 5.76
CA ASP A 197 25.81 21.39 5.27
C ASP A 197 26.78 21.08 6.41
N ALA A 198 26.78 21.92 7.45
CA ALA A 198 27.55 21.65 8.66
C ALA A 198 27.04 20.41 9.42
N SER A 199 25.71 20.25 9.53
CA SER A 199 25.06 19.09 10.16
C SER A 199 25.43 17.79 9.42
N ARG A 200 25.40 17.80 8.08
CA ARG A 200 25.79 16.66 7.25
C ARG A 200 27.25 16.28 7.42
N ARG A 201 28.15 17.28 7.45
CA ARG A 201 29.58 17.05 7.72
C ARG A 201 29.84 16.51 9.13
N MET A 202 29.00 16.85 10.11
CA MET A 202 29.16 16.42 11.49
C MET A 202 28.53 15.05 11.81
N TYR A 203 27.41 14.71 11.16
CA TYR A 203 26.56 13.57 11.56
C TYR A 203 26.27 12.57 10.43
N GLY A 204 26.75 12.82 9.20
CA GLY A 204 26.59 11.90 8.07
C GLY A 204 25.13 11.62 7.71
N GLU A 205 24.78 10.34 7.54
CA GLU A 205 23.42 9.89 7.18
C GLU A 205 22.40 10.09 8.30
N HIS A 206 22.86 10.29 9.54
CA HIS A 206 22.01 10.58 10.70
C HIS A 206 21.87 12.09 10.94
N ALA A 207 22.29 12.92 9.99
CA ALA A 207 22.17 14.36 10.09
C ALA A 207 20.71 14.80 10.07
N PHE A 208 20.31 15.50 11.12
CA PHE A 208 19.04 16.21 11.15
C PHE A 208 19.21 17.53 10.39
N LEU A 209 18.59 17.61 9.21
CA LEU A 209 18.62 18.74 8.31
C LEU A 209 17.32 19.56 8.40
N ASN A 210 17.40 20.87 8.17
CA ASN A 210 16.25 21.74 7.94
C ASN A 210 15.61 21.48 6.56
N PHE A 211 16.38 20.96 5.60
CA PHE A 211 15.94 20.53 4.26
C PHE A 211 16.27 19.04 4.04
N PRO A 212 15.27 18.16 3.84
CA PRO A 212 15.52 16.76 3.48
C PRO A 212 16.18 16.65 2.09
N ASP A 213 17.11 15.70 1.91
CA ASP A 213 17.98 15.64 0.72
C ASP A 213 17.23 15.20 -0.55
N VAL A 214 16.96 16.18 -1.41
CA VAL A 214 16.27 16.01 -2.70
C VAL A 214 17.05 15.11 -3.66
N LYS A 215 18.38 15.00 -3.55
CA LYS A 215 19.21 14.22 -4.48
C LYS A 215 19.18 12.71 -4.19
N GLN A 216 19.07 12.31 -2.93
CA GLN A 216 18.84 10.90 -2.57
C GLN A 216 17.44 10.45 -3.02
N LEU A 217 16.43 11.31 -2.85
CA LEU A 217 15.06 11.00 -3.23
C LEU A 217 14.85 11.01 -4.77
N ALA A 218 15.52 11.92 -5.48
CA ALA A 218 15.50 11.95 -6.94
C ALA A 218 16.21 10.74 -7.57
N LYS A 219 17.29 10.24 -6.96
CA LYS A 219 17.93 8.98 -7.38
C LYS A 219 16.98 7.80 -7.24
N SER A 220 16.34 7.63 -6.08
CA SER A 220 15.35 6.57 -5.87
C SER A 220 14.14 6.67 -6.81
N VAL A 221 13.68 7.89 -7.11
CA VAL A 221 12.56 8.11 -8.06
C VAL A 221 12.98 7.85 -9.50
N SER A 222 14.20 8.21 -9.89
CA SER A 222 14.72 7.95 -11.24
C SER A 222 14.98 6.46 -11.52
N GLU A 223 15.40 5.69 -10.52
CA GLU A 223 15.55 4.24 -10.63
C GLU A 223 14.21 3.52 -10.75
N VAL A 224 13.18 3.99 -10.03
CA VAL A 224 11.80 3.48 -10.15
C VAL A 224 11.20 3.83 -11.51
N GLY A 225 11.45 5.03 -12.02
CA GLY A 225 10.99 5.46 -13.35
C GLY A 225 11.60 4.64 -14.50
N ARG A 226 12.90 4.32 -14.42
CA ARG A 226 13.57 3.48 -15.43
C ARG A 226 13.08 2.03 -15.43
N ARG A 227 12.74 1.49 -14.25
CA ARG A 227 12.14 0.15 -14.09
C ARG A 227 10.72 0.05 -14.66
N ALA A 228 9.94 1.13 -14.58
CA ALA A 228 8.56 1.15 -15.06
C ALA A 228 8.43 1.15 -16.60
N GLU A 229 9.45 1.61 -17.33
CA GLU A 229 9.48 1.59 -18.80
C GLU A 229 9.81 0.18 -19.34
N GLU A 230 10.63 -0.60 -18.62
CA GLU A 230 10.95 -2.00 -18.94
C GLU A 230 9.77 -2.96 -18.66
N SER A 231 8.77 -2.55 -17.86
CA SER A 231 7.59 -3.36 -17.51
C SER A 231 6.46 -3.38 -18.56
N LYS A 232 6.66 -2.82 -19.76
CA LYS A 232 5.65 -2.80 -20.84
C LYS A 232 5.56 -4.09 -21.67
N ILE A 233 6.33 -5.13 -21.37
CA ILE A 233 6.17 -6.45 -22.00
C ILE A 233 6.26 -7.53 -20.93
N GLY A 234 5.12 -8.09 -20.55
CA GLY A 234 4.97 -9.42 -19.94
C GLY A 234 5.63 -9.63 -18.56
N VAL A 235 4.82 -10.07 -17.60
CA VAL A 235 5.19 -10.49 -16.24
C VAL A 235 5.35 -9.34 -15.24
N LEU A 236 4.22 -8.92 -14.65
CA LEU A 236 4.19 -8.25 -13.35
C LEU A 236 4.85 -9.21 -12.33
N LYS A 237 6.09 -8.92 -11.95
CA LYS A 237 6.75 -9.57 -10.80
C LYS A 237 5.96 -9.28 -9.53
N ARG A 238 5.84 -10.30 -8.68
CA ARG A 238 5.27 -10.24 -7.31
C ARG A 238 6.09 -9.24 -6.46
N GLU A 239 5.67 -7.98 -6.42
CA GLU A 239 6.14 -7.02 -5.42
C GLU A 239 4.98 -6.78 -4.43
N PRO A 240 5.22 -6.82 -3.10
CA PRO A 240 4.18 -6.57 -2.10
C PRO A 240 3.53 -5.20 -2.29
N LEU A 241 2.20 -5.12 -2.15
CA LEU A 241 1.49 -3.85 -2.17
C LEU A 241 1.79 -3.11 -0.85
N GLU A 242 2.72 -2.16 -0.87
CA GLU A 242 3.13 -1.40 0.33
C GLU A 242 2.02 -0.50 0.91
N CYS A 243 0.95 -0.23 0.16
CA CYS A 243 -0.19 0.60 0.59
C CYS A 243 -1.37 -0.26 1.05
N ASP A 244 -1.42 -0.56 2.36
CA ASP A 244 -2.50 -1.33 2.98
C ASP A 244 -3.88 -0.66 2.82
N THR A 245 -3.95 0.67 2.87
CA THR A 245 -5.21 1.42 2.71
C THR A 245 -5.89 1.15 1.37
N GLY A 246 -5.12 1.16 0.28
CA GLY A 246 -5.67 0.95 -1.05
C GLY A 246 -6.25 -0.46 -1.20
N VAL A 247 -5.53 -1.46 -0.69
CA VAL A 247 -5.99 -2.86 -0.65
C VAL A 247 -7.22 -3.02 0.26
N SER A 248 -7.24 -2.37 1.42
CA SER A 248 -8.36 -2.44 2.37
C SER A 248 -9.66 -1.89 1.78
N CYS A 249 -9.60 -0.85 0.93
CA CYS A 249 -10.79 -0.31 0.27
C CYS A 249 -11.49 -1.35 -0.61
N PHE A 250 -10.73 -2.08 -1.44
CA PHE A 250 -11.30 -3.15 -2.26
C PHE A 250 -11.80 -4.30 -1.40
N ARG A 251 -11.06 -4.63 -0.33
CA ARG A 251 -11.45 -5.67 0.62
C ARG A 251 -12.82 -5.36 1.24
N GLU A 252 -13.00 -4.15 1.74
CA GLU A 252 -14.21 -3.69 2.43
C GLU A 252 -15.42 -3.55 1.48
N VAL A 253 -15.21 -3.06 0.26
CA VAL A 253 -16.31 -2.68 -0.64
C VAL A 253 -16.72 -3.79 -1.60
N VAL A 254 -15.75 -4.52 -2.16
CA VAL A 254 -15.97 -5.47 -3.26
C VAL A 254 -15.79 -6.91 -2.76
N TYR A 255 -14.62 -7.22 -2.20
CA TYR A 255 -14.27 -8.59 -1.82
C TYR A 255 -15.26 -9.15 -0.79
N GLU A 256 -15.57 -8.41 0.28
CA GLU A 256 -16.45 -8.92 1.34
C GLU A 256 -17.86 -9.24 0.84
N LYS A 257 -18.35 -8.50 -0.17
CA LYS A 257 -19.64 -8.75 -0.80
C LYS A 257 -19.61 -9.94 -1.75
N MET A 258 -18.50 -10.10 -2.49
CA MET A 258 -18.41 -11.04 -3.60
C MET A 258 -17.79 -12.39 -3.22
N LYS A 259 -17.02 -12.48 -2.13
CA LYS A 259 -16.19 -13.64 -1.80
C LYS A 259 -16.95 -14.97 -1.78
N VAL A 260 -18.19 -14.99 -1.29
CA VAL A 260 -19.04 -16.19 -1.24
C VAL A 260 -19.43 -16.64 -2.64
N LYS A 261 -19.94 -15.72 -3.48
CA LYS A 261 -20.32 -16.01 -4.87
C LYS A 261 -19.12 -16.46 -5.70
N VAL A 262 -18.00 -15.76 -5.56
CA VAL A 262 -16.73 -16.09 -6.24
C VAL A 262 -16.24 -17.47 -5.83
N ARG A 263 -16.24 -17.78 -4.52
CA ARG A 263 -15.85 -19.09 -3.99
C ARG A 263 -16.73 -20.20 -4.56
N ASP A 264 -18.04 -20.04 -4.49
CA ASP A 264 -18.99 -21.08 -4.93
C ASP A 264 -18.88 -21.32 -6.44
N ALA A 265 -18.69 -20.26 -7.23
CA ALA A 265 -18.42 -20.34 -8.67
C ALA A 265 -17.11 -21.07 -8.98
N VAL A 266 -16.02 -20.78 -8.25
CA VAL A 266 -14.74 -21.47 -8.43
C VAL A 266 -14.84 -22.96 -8.06
N ILE A 267 -15.51 -23.29 -6.96
CA ILE A 267 -15.74 -24.68 -6.56
C ILE A 267 -16.57 -25.41 -7.62
N ALA A 268 -17.61 -24.76 -8.16
CA ALA A 268 -18.42 -25.31 -9.25
C ALA A 268 -17.59 -25.60 -10.52
N LEU A 269 -16.65 -24.71 -10.87
CA LEU A 269 -15.71 -24.95 -11.98
C LEU A 269 -14.79 -26.14 -11.70
N ILE A 270 -14.24 -26.26 -10.48
CA ILE A 270 -13.41 -27.41 -10.11
C ILE A 270 -14.22 -28.72 -10.17
N ASN A 271 -15.48 -28.71 -9.74
CA ASN A 271 -16.36 -29.87 -9.85
C ASN A 271 -16.66 -30.25 -11.31
N ARG A 272 -16.85 -29.28 -12.21
CA ARG A 272 -16.97 -29.56 -13.65
C ARG A 272 -15.71 -30.23 -14.20
N GLU A 273 -14.53 -29.80 -13.76
CA GLU A 273 -13.27 -30.47 -14.13
C GLU A 273 -13.18 -31.89 -13.56
N ARG A 274 -13.68 -32.15 -12.34
CA ARG A 274 -13.75 -33.51 -11.76
C ARG A 274 -14.65 -34.44 -12.57
N GLU A 275 -15.71 -33.90 -13.18
CA GLU A 275 -16.60 -34.62 -14.09
C GLU A 275 -16.01 -34.84 -15.50
N GLY A 276 -14.81 -34.31 -15.77
CA GLY A 276 -14.10 -34.47 -17.04
C GLY A 276 -14.33 -33.36 -18.06
N ASN A 277 -14.98 -32.25 -17.66
CA ASN A 277 -15.15 -31.09 -18.54
C ASN A 277 -13.86 -30.25 -18.58
N GLU A 278 -13.57 -29.64 -19.74
CA GLU A 278 -12.50 -28.64 -19.83
C GLU A 278 -12.92 -27.34 -19.15
N ILE A 279 -11.98 -26.75 -18.41
CA ILE A 279 -12.13 -25.46 -17.74
C ILE A 279 -10.95 -24.54 -18.05
N ASP A 280 -11.16 -23.23 -17.91
CA ASP A 280 -10.07 -22.27 -17.91
C ASP A 280 -9.32 -22.33 -16.57
N ARG A 281 -8.32 -23.22 -16.49
CA ARG A 281 -7.42 -23.35 -15.33
C ARG A 281 -6.67 -22.04 -15.03
N GLY A 282 -6.42 -21.21 -16.05
CA GLY A 282 -5.77 -19.91 -15.90
C GLY A 282 -6.66 -18.92 -15.15
N LEU A 283 -7.95 -18.88 -15.49
CA LEU A 283 -8.94 -18.09 -14.76
C LEU A 283 -9.05 -18.53 -13.30
N VAL A 284 -9.18 -19.83 -13.03
CA VAL A 284 -9.23 -20.36 -11.66
C VAL A 284 -8.00 -19.94 -10.87
N LYS A 285 -6.80 -20.10 -11.45
CA LYS A 285 -5.55 -19.66 -10.82
C LYS A 285 -5.58 -18.16 -10.51
N ASN A 286 -5.96 -17.32 -11.47
CA ASN A 286 -5.98 -15.87 -11.28
C ASN A 286 -6.96 -15.46 -10.17
N VAL A 287 -8.13 -16.10 -10.09
CA VAL A 287 -9.11 -15.85 -9.02
C VAL A 287 -8.53 -16.25 -7.66
N LEU A 288 -7.92 -17.42 -7.56
CA LEU A 288 -7.30 -17.89 -6.30
C LEU A 288 -6.12 -17.03 -5.87
N GLU A 289 -5.37 -16.47 -6.82
CA GLU A 289 -4.34 -15.47 -6.56
C GLU A 289 -4.93 -14.21 -5.91
N VAL A 290 -6.17 -13.80 -6.24
CA VAL A 290 -6.84 -12.67 -5.54
C VAL A 290 -7.03 -12.97 -4.06
N PHE A 291 -7.46 -14.18 -3.69
CA PHE A 291 -7.63 -14.58 -2.28
C PHE A 291 -6.31 -14.52 -1.50
N VAL A 292 -5.18 -14.82 -2.15
CA VAL A 292 -3.85 -14.72 -1.54
C VAL A 292 -3.38 -13.28 -1.47
N GLU A 293 -3.54 -12.51 -2.55
CA GLU A 293 -3.07 -11.12 -2.64
C GLU A 293 -3.88 -10.16 -1.74
N ILE A 294 -5.18 -10.41 -1.55
CA ILE A 294 -6.04 -9.62 -0.64
C ILE A 294 -5.46 -9.63 0.78
N GLY A 295 -4.84 -10.72 1.20
CA GLY A 295 -4.24 -10.86 2.52
C GLY A 295 -2.87 -10.22 2.67
N ASN A 296 -2.27 -9.69 1.61
CA ASN A 296 -0.92 -9.12 1.59
C ASN A 296 0.09 -10.01 2.34
N GLU A 297 0.28 -11.25 1.84
CA GLU A 297 1.09 -12.33 2.43
C GLU A 297 0.44 -13.10 3.60
N ASN A 298 -0.68 -12.61 4.16
CA ASN A 298 -1.48 -13.42 5.08
C ASN A 298 -2.40 -14.39 4.32
N LEU A 299 -2.16 -15.69 4.48
CA LEU A 299 -2.97 -16.75 3.88
C LEU A 299 -4.33 -16.95 4.55
N ASP A 300 -4.65 -16.28 5.66
CA ASP A 300 -5.94 -16.43 6.36
C ASP A 300 -7.15 -16.22 5.42
N TYR A 301 -7.06 -15.29 4.47
CA TYR A 301 -8.13 -15.04 3.51
C TYR A 301 -8.31 -16.22 2.56
N TYR A 302 -7.22 -16.72 1.96
CA TYR A 302 -7.25 -17.93 1.15
C TYR A 302 -7.77 -19.14 1.94
N VAL A 303 -7.29 -19.34 3.16
CA VAL A 303 -7.64 -20.50 3.99
C VAL A 303 -9.11 -20.46 4.41
N ASN A 304 -9.56 -19.32 4.95
CA ASN A 304 -10.89 -19.19 5.54
C ASN A 304 -11.97 -18.97 4.50
N ASP A 305 -11.71 -18.16 3.47
CA ASP A 305 -12.73 -17.80 2.48
C ASP A 305 -12.79 -18.78 1.30
N PHE A 306 -11.76 -19.63 1.08
CA PHE A 306 -11.76 -20.61 -0.01
C PHE A 306 -11.36 -22.03 0.42
N GLU A 307 -10.12 -22.24 0.89
CA GLU A 307 -9.51 -23.57 1.05
C GLU A 307 -10.35 -24.50 1.93
N THR A 308 -10.90 -23.96 3.02
CA THR A 308 -11.75 -24.72 3.94
C THR A 308 -13.00 -25.27 3.25
N ALA A 309 -13.69 -24.43 2.45
CA ALA A 309 -14.87 -24.84 1.70
C ALA A 309 -14.52 -25.83 0.58
N PHE A 310 -13.40 -25.59 -0.11
CA PHE A 310 -12.89 -26.51 -1.14
C PHE A 310 -12.58 -27.90 -0.57
N LEU A 311 -11.92 -27.98 0.59
CA LEU A 311 -11.61 -29.27 1.24
C LEU A 311 -12.87 -30.01 1.69
N ILE A 312 -13.90 -29.29 2.15
CA ILE A 312 -15.20 -29.87 2.51
C ILE A 312 -15.87 -30.44 1.25
N ASP A 313 -15.98 -29.64 0.19
CA ASP A 313 -16.56 -30.06 -1.09
C ASP A 313 -15.84 -31.27 -1.70
N MET A 314 -14.50 -31.30 -1.63
CA MET A 314 -13.68 -32.43 -2.08
C MET A 314 -14.03 -33.73 -1.33
N VAL A 315 -14.08 -33.67 0.01
CA VAL A 315 -14.45 -34.84 0.82
C VAL A 315 -15.87 -35.31 0.49
N ASP A 316 -16.82 -34.38 0.34
CA ASP A 316 -18.20 -34.70 0.00
C ASP A 316 -18.32 -35.33 -1.41
N TYR A 317 -17.53 -34.87 -2.38
CA TYR A 317 -17.48 -35.43 -3.73
C TYR A 317 -16.95 -36.87 -3.73
N TYR A 318 -15.79 -37.10 -3.12
CA TYR A 318 -15.12 -38.41 -3.13
C TYR A 318 -15.68 -39.40 -2.10
N THR A 319 -16.52 -38.97 -1.15
CA THR A 319 -17.31 -39.92 -0.36
C THR A 319 -18.35 -40.62 -1.23
N ARG A 320 -18.79 -39.99 -2.33
CA ARG A 320 -19.81 -40.52 -3.25
C ARG A 320 -19.22 -41.36 -4.40
N ILE A 321 -17.91 -41.27 -4.64
CA ILE A 321 -17.21 -41.88 -5.79
C ILE A 321 -15.99 -42.64 -5.27
N THR A 322 -15.72 -43.86 -5.76
CA THR A 322 -14.61 -44.70 -5.28
C THR A 322 -13.25 -43.98 -5.38
N ALA A 323 -12.61 -43.78 -4.23
CA ALA A 323 -11.54 -42.80 -4.00
C ALA A 323 -10.10 -43.22 -4.41
N VAL A 324 -9.92 -44.29 -5.20
CA VAL A 324 -8.58 -44.83 -5.49
C VAL A 324 -7.76 -43.88 -6.38
N ASP A 325 -8.40 -43.23 -7.36
CA ASP A 325 -7.72 -42.27 -8.27
C ASP A 325 -7.80 -40.80 -7.80
N CYS A 326 -8.50 -40.54 -6.71
CA CYS A 326 -8.73 -39.20 -6.14
C CYS A 326 -7.41 -38.45 -5.88
N LEU A 327 -6.44 -39.13 -5.26
CA LEU A 327 -5.22 -38.47 -4.78
C LEU A 327 -4.36 -37.91 -5.91
N GLN A 328 -4.28 -38.63 -7.03
CA GLN A 328 -3.45 -38.22 -8.16
C GLN A 328 -4.07 -37.04 -8.91
N MET A 329 -5.39 -37.06 -9.11
CA MET A 329 -6.10 -35.96 -9.76
C MET A 329 -6.03 -34.68 -8.92
N GLU A 330 -6.20 -34.78 -7.60
CA GLU A 330 -6.15 -33.61 -6.73
C GLU A 330 -4.73 -33.03 -6.59
N LYS A 331 -3.68 -33.87 -6.60
CA LYS A 331 -2.29 -33.40 -6.70
C LYS A 331 -2.03 -32.62 -7.99
N ASP A 332 -2.59 -33.08 -9.11
CA ASP A 332 -2.51 -32.34 -10.39
C ASP A 332 -3.11 -30.94 -10.25
N ARG A 333 -4.30 -30.83 -9.65
CA ARG A 333 -4.99 -29.55 -9.42
C ARG A 333 -4.19 -28.59 -8.54
N VAL A 334 -3.59 -29.12 -7.46
CA VAL A 334 -2.74 -28.31 -6.59
C VAL A 334 -1.54 -27.73 -7.34
N SER A 335 -0.91 -28.53 -8.19
CA SER A 335 0.25 -28.06 -8.97
C SER A 335 -0.12 -26.99 -10.02
N HIS A 336 -1.36 -26.99 -10.52
CA HIS A 336 -1.80 -26.10 -11.59
C HIS A 336 -2.33 -24.75 -11.09
N TYR A 337 -3.22 -24.76 -10.10
CA TYR A 337 -3.94 -23.54 -9.69
C TYR A 337 -4.17 -23.33 -8.19
N LEU A 338 -4.07 -24.36 -7.33
CA LEU A 338 -4.19 -24.15 -5.87
C LEU A 338 -2.87 -23.68 -5.26
N HIS A 339 -2.93 -23.14 -4.05
CA HIS A 339 -1.73 -22.78 -3.30
C HIS A 339 -1.00 -24.04 -2.80
N PHE A 340 0.34 -24.05 -2.84
CA PHE A 340 1.14 -25.23 -2.46
C PHE A 340 0.88 -25.71 -1.02
N SER A 341 0.50 -24.80 -0.11
CA SER A 341 0.15 -25.16 1.27
C SER A 341 -1.08 -26.07 1.38
N THR A 342 -1.90 -26.14 0.33
CA THR A 342 -3.11 -26.97 0.30
C THR A 342 -2.76 -28.45 0.15
N GLU A 343 -1.60 -28.80 -0.43
CA GLU A 343 -1.22 -30.20 -0.67
C GLU A 343 -1.16 -31.03 0.62
N GLU A 344 -0.48 -30.52 1.66
CA GLU A 344 -0.34 -31.25 2.93
C GLU A 344 -1.69 -31.46 3.62
N LYS A 345 -2.58 -30.47 3.55
CA LYS A 345 -3.92 -30.52 4.15
C LYS A 345 -4.82 -31.50 3.39
N LEU A 346 -4.68 -31.54 2.07
CA LEU A 346 -5.39 -32.48 1.20
C LEU A 346 -4.99 -33.92 1.52
N LEU A 347 -3.67 -34.18 1.64
CA LEU A 347 -3.17 -35.50 2.02
C LEU A 347 -3.75 -35.96 3.36
N LYS A 348 -3.81 -35.08 4.38
CA LYS A 348 -4.40 -35.39 5.68
C LYS A 348 -5.88 -35.74 5.60
N GLN A 349 -6.67 -35.01 4.80
CA GLN A 349 -8.10 -35.27 4.63
C GLN A 349 -8.35 -36.60 3.90
N VAL A 350 -7.61 -36.87 2.82
CA VAL A 350 -7.74 -38.12 2.06
C VAL A 350 -7.36 -39.33 2.91
N HIS A 351 -6.23 -39.27 3.63
CA HIS A 351 -5.82 -40.35 4.52
C HIS A 351 -6.83 -40.56 5.65
N GLY A 352 -7.23 -39.50 6.35
CA GLY A 352 -8.06 -39.62 7.56
C GLY A 352 -9.54 -39.94 7.33
N ARG A 353 -10.10 -39.63 6.15
CA ARG A 353 -11.55 -39.75 5.90
C ARG A 353 -11.94 -40.62 4.72
N LEU A 354 -11.12 -40.69 3.66
CA LEU A 354 -11.51 -41.32 2.40
C LEU A 354 -10.88 -42.71 2.17
N LEU A 355 -9.78 -43.04 2.85
CA LEU A 355 -9.15 -44.35 2.75
C LEU A 355 -9.53 -45.26 3.93
N PRO A 356 -9.93 -46.53 3.68
CA PRO A 356 -10.05 -47.52 4.74
C PRO A 356 -8.68 -47.78 5.39
N GLU A 357 -8.66 -48.11 6.70
CA GLU A 357 -7.44 -48.29 7.52
C GLU A 357 -6.36 -49.17 6.87
N ASN A 358 -6.79 -50.13 6.04
CA ASN A 358 -5.93 -51.08 5.34
C ASN A 358 -5.06 -50.41 4.24
N ALA A 359 -5.58 -49.36 3.58
CA ALA A 359 -4.87 -48.63 2.52
C ALA A 359 -3.94 -47.53 3.08
N GLN A 360 -4.13 -47.12 4.34
CA GLN A 360 -3.27 -46.13 5.01
C GLN A 360 -1.86 -46.69 5.32
N GLN A 361 -1.71 -48.01 5.49
CA GLN A 361 -0.43 -48.65 5.80
C GLN A 361 0.54 -48.73 4.62
N ASP A 362 0.04 -48.78 3.39
CA ASP A 362 0.90 -48.90 2.19
C ASP A 362 1.47 -47.56 1.74
N LEU A 363 0.72 -46.46 1.89
CA LEU A 363 1.20 -45.09 1.58
C LEU A 363 2.15 -44.52 2.65
N GLY A 364 2.00 -44.93 3.92
CA GLY A 364 2.92 -44.54 4.99
C GLY A 364 4.37 -45.02 4.75
N LYS A 365 4.55 -46.13 4.02
CA LYS A 365 5.86 -46.67 3.64
C LYS A 365 6.53 -45.88 2.52
N GLU A 366 5.77 -45.30 1.58
CA GLU A 366 6.32 -44.44 0.54
C GLU A 366 6.88 -43.12 1.09
N MET A 367 6.27 -42.56 2.16
CA MET A 367 6.79 -41.35 2.79
C MET A 367 8.07 -41.56 3.59
N GLN A 368 8.32 -42.77 4.12
CA GLN A 368 9.58 -43.11 4.80
C GLN A 368 10.75 -43.35 3.83
N CYS A 369 10.49 -43.66 2.57
CA CYS A 369 11.53 -43.87 1.55
C CYS A 369 12.02 -42.58 0.86
N LYS A 370 11.43 -41.41 1.16
CA LYS A 370 11.81 -40.11 0.57
C LYS A 370 12.40 -39.11 1.57
N ALA A 371 12.72 -39.54 2.80
CA ALA A 371 13.36 -38.72 3.83
C ALA A 371 14.90 -38.80 3.76
#